data_AF-A0A830C7F2-F1
#
_entry.id   AF-A0A830C7F2-F1
#
_cell.length_a   1.000
_cell.length_b   1.000
_cell.length_c   1.000
_cell.angle_alpha   90.00
_cell.angle_beta   90.00
_cell.angle_gamma   90.00
#
_symmetry.space_group_name_H-M   'P 1'
#
loop_
_entity.id
_entity.type
_entity.pdbx_description
1 polymer ?
#
loop_
_entity_poly.entity_id
_entity_poly.type
_entity_poly.pdbx_seq_one_letter_code
_entity_poly.pdbx_strand_id
1 'polypeptide(L)'
;RYGNANVWKIFTDLFDYFLLTALVESEIFCLHGGLSPSVETLDNIRNFDHVQEVPHEGPMCDLLWSDPDDRCGWGISPRCAGYTFGQDISEQFNHTNNLKLIARAHQLVMEGYNWDHVIFFKFIIFKIFYFYVNHQ
;
A
#
# COMPACT_ATOMS: atom_id res chain seq x y z
N ARG A 1 -24.70 -15.19 3.15
CA ARG A 1 -25.55 -14.27 2.34
C ARG A 1 -25.96 -14.84 0.98
N TYR A 2 -25.08 -15.51 0.24
CA TYR A 2 -25.35 -15.90 -1.18
C TYR A 2 -25.51 -17.41 -1.44
N GLY A 3 -25.42 -18.27 -0.43
CA GLY A 3 -25.67 -19.72 -0.56
C GLY A 3 -24.59 -20.54 -1.28
N ASN A 4 -23.57 -19.89 -1.87
CA ASN A 4 -22.37 -20.53 -2.43
C ASN A 4 -21.18 -19.53 -2.47
N ALA A 5 -20.02 -20.01 -2.93
CA ALA A 5 -18.78 -19.24 -3.01
C ALA A 5 -18.60 -18.45 -4.32
N ASN A 6 -19.53 -18.51 -5.28
CA ASN A 6 -19.33 -17.93 -6.61
C ASN A 6 -19.18 -16.41 -6.55
N VAL A 7 -19.98 -15.74 -5.72
CA VAL A 7 -19.89 -14.28 -5.54
C VAL A 7 -18.51 -13.89 -4.99
N TRP A 8 -17.99 -14.63 -4.02
CA TRP A 8 -16.66 -14.41 -3.48
C TRP A 8 -15.59 -14.57 -4.57
N LYS A 9 -15.66 -15.66 -5.34
CA LYS A 9 -14.72 -15.93 -6.43
C LYS A 9 -14.73 -14.82 -7.49
N ILE A 10 -15.90 -14.36 -7.91
CA ILE A 10 -16.02 -13.26 -8.89
C ILE A 10 -15.35 -11.98 -8.37
N PHE A 11 -15.51 -11.68 -7.08
CA PHE A 11 -14.88 -10.50 -6.49
C PHE A 11 -13.37 -10.67 -6.32
N THR A 12 -12.88 -11.84 -5.91
CA THR A 12 -11.43 -12.07 -5.81
C THR A 12 -10.77 -12.01 -7.17
N ASP A 13 -11.36 -12.64 -8.18
CA ASP A 13 -10.86 -12.59 -9.57
C ASP A 13 -10.87 -11.14 -10.10
N LEU A 14 -11.84 -10.31 -9.69
CA LEU A 14 -11.89 -8.88 -10.04
C LEU A 14 -10.80 -8.06 -9.34
N PHE A 15 -10.46 -8.38 -8.09
CA PHE A 15 -9.47 -7.61 -7.32
C PHE A 15 -8.06 -7.74 -7.88
N ASP A 16 -7.74 -8.85 -8.55
CA ASP A 16 -6.44 -9.02 -9.21
C ASP A 16 -6.19 -7.93 -10.27
N TYR A 17 -7.25 -7.42 -10.90
CA TYR A 17 -7.17 -6.33 -11.89
C TYR A 17 -7.10 -4.92 -11.28
N PHE A 18 -7.22 -4.78 -9.97
CA PHE A 18 -7.15 -3.45 -9.34
C PHE A 18 -5.71 -2.94 -9.36
N LEU A 19 -5.57 -1.69 -9.80
CA LEU A 19 -4.31 -0.95 -9.77
C LEU A 19 -3.72 -0.94 -8.37
N LEU A 20 -2.40 -1.16 -8.27
CA LEU A 20 -1.69 -1.11 -7.00
C LEU A 20 -1.46 0.32 -6.52
N THR A 21 -1.17 1.22 -7.46
CA THR A 21 -0.81 2.62 -7.18
C THR A 21 -1.39 3.55 -8.24
N ALA A 22 -1.45 4.84 -7.92
CA ALA A 22 -1.80 5.90 -8.86
C ALA A 22 -0.86 7.10 -8.70
N LEU A 23 -0.69 7.86 -9.78
CA LEU A 23 0.07 9.11 -9.77
C LEU A 23 -0.87 10.24 -10.21
N VAL A 24 -1.15 11.19 -9.31
CA VAL A 24 -2.05 12.31 -9.55
C VAL A 24 -1.21 13.56 -9.82
N GLU A 25 -1.52 14.24 -10.93
CA GLU A 25 -0.84 15.46 -11.39
C GLU A 25 0.68 15.34 -11.51
N SER A 26 1.21 14.12 -11.61
CA SER A 26 2.66 13.84 -11.60
C SER A 26 3.39 14.25 -10.32
N GLU A 27 2.67 14.54 -9.24
CA GLU A 27 3.25 15.07 -7.99
C GLU A 27 2.78 14.32 -6.74
N ILE A 28 1.62 13.65 -6.78
CA ILE A 28 1.04 12.94 -5.64
C ILE A 28 1.01 11.44 -5.95
N PHE A 29 1.79 10.67 -5.21
CA PHE A 29 1.83 9.21 -5.33
C PHE A 29 0.86 8.56 -4.36
N CYS A 30 -0.07 7.78 -4.89
CA CYS A 30 -1.20 7.21 -4.17
C CYS A 30 -1.09 5.69 -4.08
N LEU A 31 -1.25 5.11 -2.89
CA LEU A 31 -1.21 3.66 -2.66
C LEU A 31 -2.01 3.26 -1.41
N HIS A 32 -2.25 1.97 -1.21
CA HIS A 32 -3.00 1.51 -0.03
C HIS A 32 -2.13 1.48 1.23
N GLY A 33 -1.06 0.69 1.18
CA GLY A 33 -0.08 0.46 2.26
C GLY A 33 0.95 1.59 2.30
N GLY A 34 2.19 1.27 1.98
CA GLY A 34 3.30 2.22 2.08
C GLY A 34 4.46 1.81 1.20
N LEU A 35 5.66 2.32 1.47
CA LEU A 35 6.81 2.09 0.61
C LEU A 35 7.39 0.67 0.76
N SER A 36 8.19 0.26 -0.21
CA SER A 36 8.93 -1.02 -0.21
C SER A 36 10.43 -0.76 -0.28
N PRO A 37 11.28 -1.48 0.49
CA PRO A 37 12.73 -1.41 0.33
C PRO A 37 13.21 -1.93 -1.02
N SER A 38 12.37 -2.65 -1.77
CA SER A 38 12.67 -3.17 -3.11
C SER A 38 12.19 -2.25 -4.24
N VAL A 39 11.64 -1.08 -3.92
CA VAL A 39 11.06 -0.13 -4.88
C VAL A 39 11.63 1.26 -4.63
N GLU A 40 12.57 1.67 -5.46
CA GLU A 40 13.19 3.01 -5.37
C GLU A 40 12.51 4.02 -6.30
N THR A 41 11.95 3.56 -7.42
CA THR A 41 11.37 4.43 -8.45
C THR A 41 9.96 4.03 -8.86
N LEU A 42 9.17 5.00 -9.35
CA LEU A 42 7.85 4.76 -9.93
C LEU A 42 7.89 3.81 -11.13
N ASP A 43 9.00 3.81 -11.88
CA ASP A 43 9.19 2.90 -13.02
C ASP A 43 9.35 1.44 -12.59
N ASN A 44 9.87 1.17 -11.38
CA ASN A 44 9.87 -0.20 -10.84
C ASN A 44 8.44 -0.73 -10.71
N ILE A 45 7.51 0.11 -10.27
CA ILE A 45 6.11 -0.26 -10.04
C ILE A 45 5.37 -0.48 -11.37
N ARG A 46 5.63 0.36 -12.38
CA ARG A 46 5.00 0.25 -13.71
C ARG A 46 5.26 -1.08 -14.41
N ASN A 47 6.37 -1.73 -14.07
CA ASN A 47 6.79 -3.00 -14.67
C ASN A 47 6.28 -4.24 -13.89
N PHE A 48 5.44 -4.08 -12.88
CA PHE A 48 4.87 -5.21 -12.16
C PHE A 48 3.80 -5.92 -12.97
N ASP A 49 3.95 -7.24 -13.10
CA ASP A 49 2.84 -8.13 -13.37
C ASP A 49 1.97 -8.18 -12.11
N HIS A 50 0.94 -7.35 -12.06
CA HIS A 50 0.11 -7.17 -10.86
C HIS A 50 -1.24 -7.90 -10.94
N VAL A 51 -1.54 -8.55 -12.08
CA VAL A 51 -2.77 -9.31 -12.29
C VAL A 51 -2.57 -10.73 -11.76
N GLN A 52 -2.44 -10.81 -10.44
CA GLN A 52 -2.24 -12.05 -9.69
C GLN A 52 -2.69 -11.85 -8.24
N GLU A 53 -2.87 -12.97 -7.54
CA GLU A 53 -3.02 -12.95 -6.09
C GLU A 53 -1.79 -12.29 -5.44
N VAL A 54 -2.03 -11.48 -4.41
CA VAL A 54 -0.95 -10.77 -3.69
C VAL A 54 -0.01 -11.81 -3.06
N PRO A 55 1.30 -11.80 -3.41
CA PRO A 55 2.27 -12.67 -2.77
C PRO A 55 2.40 -12.40 -1.27
N HIS A 56 2.86 -13.39 -0.49
CA HIS A 56 3.08 -13.21 0.95
C HIS A 56 4.25 -12.26 1.28
N GLU A 57 5.18 -12.06 0.34
CA GLU A 57 6.36 -11.20 0.49
C GLU A 57 6.71 -10.48 -0.83
N GLY A 58 7.60 -9.50 -0.75
CA GLY A 58 8.07 -8.75 -1.90
C GLY A 58 7.27 -7.47 -2.18
N PRO A 59 7.60 -6.75 -3.25
CA PRO A 59 7.22 -5.35 -3.40
C PRO A 59 5.71 -5.12 -3.54
N MET A 60 4.96 -6.07 -4.12
CA MET A 60 3.49 -5.98 -4.17
C MET A 60 2.86 -6.12 -2.78
N CYS A 61 3.39 -7.01 -1.93
CA CYS A 61 2.98 -7.15 -0.54
C CYS A 61 3.28 -5.86 0.23
N ASP A 62 4.51 -5.36 0.13
CA ASP A 62 4.95 -4.15 0.82
C ASP A 62 4.10 -2.92 0.46
N LEU A 63 3.79 -2.71 -0.83
CA LEU A 63 2.94 -1.59 -1.28
C LEU A 63 1.52 -1.61 -0.69
N LEU A 64 1.04 -2.77 -0.26
CA LEU A 64 -0.28 -2.96 0.34
C LEU A 64 -0.24 -2.99 1.88
N TRP A 65 0.90 -3.34 2.49
CA TRP A 65 0.97 -3.65 3.92
C TRP A 65 1.95 -2.82 4.74
N SER A 66 2.87 -2.08 4.10
CA SER A 66 3.83 -1.24 4.82
C SER A 66 3.16 -0.03 5.49
N ASP A 67 3.76 0.43 6.59
CA ASP A 67 3.28 1.55 7.39
C ASP A 67 4.40 2.54 7.74
N PRO A 68 4.12 3.84 7.83
CA PRO A 68 5.07 4.79 8.39
C PRO A 68 5.26 4.56 9.91
N ASP A 69 6.43 4.94 10.40
CA ASP A 69 6.86 4.82 11.80
C ASP A 69 7.80 5.99 12.14
N ASP A 70 7.78 6.44 13.40
CA ASP A 70 8.62 7.55 13.89
C ASP A 70 10.13 7.21 13.85
N ARG A 71 10.46 5.92 13.72
CA ARG A 71 11.84 5.44 13.64
C ARG A 71 12.47 5.72 12.29
N CYS A 72 13.72 6.15 12.29
CA CYS A 72 14.53 6.34 11.09
C CYS A 72 14.79 5.01 10.37
N GLY A 73 14.73 5.03 9.04
CA GLY A 73 15.01 3.88 8.18
C GLY A 73 13.86 2.88 8.08
N TRP A 74 14.20 1.63 7.76
CA TRP A 74 13.25 0.52 7.64
C TRP A 74 13.16 -0.30 8.92
N GLY A 75 11.96 -0.78 9.25
CA GLY A 75 11.70 -1.71 10.35
C GLY A 75 10.81 -2.88 9.93
N ILE A 76 10.78 -3.93 10.75
CA ILE A 76 9.90 -5.08 10.53
C ILE A 76 8.47 -4.70 10.90
N SER A 77 7.53 -4.94 9.99
CA SER A 77 6.12 -4.65 10.24
C SER A 77 5.54 -5.57 11.34
N PRO A 78 4.81 -5.02 12.33
CA PRO A 78 4.09 -5.82 13.32
C PRO A 78 2.89 -6.57 12.70
N ARG A 79 2.56 -6.33 11.43
CA ARG A 79 1.48 -7.01 10.69
C ARG A 79 1.88 -8.38 10.16
N CYS A 80 3.15 -8.77 10.33
CA CYS A 80 3.75 -9.95 9.69
C CYS A 80 3.74 -9.90 8.15
N ALA A 81 3.57 -8.71 7.57
CA ALA A 81 3.61 -8.43 6.14
C ALA A 81 4.04 -6.97 5.93
N GLY A 82 4.89 -6.73 4.92
CA GLY A 82 5.47 -5.41 4.65
C GLY A 82 6.50 -4.94 5.69
N TYR A 83 6.79 -3.65 5.67
CA TYR A 83 7.79 -3.00 6.52
C TYR A 83 7.23 -1.77 7.22
N THR A 84 7.89 -1.33 8.28
CA THR A 84 7.76 0.06 8.74
C THR A 84 8.82 0.94 8.09
N PHE A 85 8.53 2.24 7.90
CA PHE A 85 9.48 3.16 7.29
C PHE A 85 9.42 4.57 7.90
N GLY A 86 10.60 5.17 8.07
CA GLY A 86 10.78 6.50 8.63
C GLY A 86 10.53 7.65 7.67
N GLN A 87 10.60 8.86 8.23
CA GLN A 87 10.50 10.12 7.49
C GLN A 87 11.61 10.24 6.43
N ASP A 88 12.83 9.81 6.77
CA ASP A 88 13.98 9.80 5.88
C ASP A 88 13.71 9.00 4.58
N ILE A 89 13.07 7.84 4.71
CA ILE A 89 12.69 6.99 3.57
C ILE A 89 11.63 7.69 2.72
N SER A 90 10.65 8.32 3.37
CA SER A 90 9.55 9.03 2.70
C SER A 90 10.09 10.23 1.88
N GLU A 91 10.98 11.01 2.48
CA GLU A 91 11.63 12.15 1.85
C GLU A 91 12.54 11.73 0.70
N GLN A 92 13.35 10.69 0.90
CA GLN A 92 14.23 10.16 -0.15
C GLN A 92 13.44 9.65 -1.35
N PHE A 93 12.35 8.91 -1.12
CA PHE A 93 11.49 8.41 -2.19
C PHE A 93 10.85 9.57 -2.96
N ASN A 94 10.32 10.57 -2.25
CA ASN A 94 9.74 11.75 -2.88
C ASN A 94 10.76 12.53 -3.70
N HIS A 95 11.94 12.78 -3.15
CA HIS A 95 13.02 13.49 -3.86
C HIS A 95 13.45 12.73 -5.12
N THR A 96 13.65 11.41 -5.02
CA THR A 96 14.07 10.56 -6.14
C THR A 96 13.05 10.56 -7.29
N ASN A 97 11.77 10.61 -6.95
CA ASN A 97 10.67 10.51 -7.92
C ASN A 97 10.03 11.86 -8.27
N ASN A 98 10.62 12.97 -7.81
CA ASN A 98 10.09 14.33 -7.98
C ASN A 98 8.62 14.47 -7.53
N LEU A 99 8.30 13.90 -6.36
CA LEU A 99 6.97 13.93 -5.76
C LEU A 99 6.91 14.97 -4.65
N LYS A 100 5.72 15.53 -4.45
CA LYS A 100 5.42 16.42 -3.32
C LYS A 100 4.78 15.70 -2.15
N LEU A 101 4.10 14.58 -2.42
CA LEU A 101 3.25 13.92 -1.44
C LEU A 101 3.09 12.44 -1.75
N ILE A 102 3.11 11.63 -0.69
CA ILE A 102 2.58 10.26 -0.71
C ILE A 102 1.20 10.30 -0.05
N ALA A 103 0.16 9.85 -0.74
CA ALA A 103 -1.18 9.72 -0.20
C ALA A 103 -1.53 8.24 0.01
N ARG A 104 -1.91 7.88 1.24
CA ARG A 104 -2.12 6.47 1.61
C ARG A 104 -3.33 6.21 2.49
N ALA A 105 -3.60 4.93 2.77
CA ALA A 105 -4.71 4.47 3.61
C ALA A 105 -4.24 3.48 4.70
N HIS A 106 -4.89 2.33 4.86
CA HIS A 106 -4.55 1.20 5.74
C HIS A 106 -4.60 1.40 7.27
N GLN A 107 -4.07 2.50 7.79
CA GLN A 107 -4.06 2.78 9.24
C GLN A 107 -5.34 3.50 9.68
N LEU A 108 -5.94 3.01 10.76
CA LEU A 108 -7.06 3.69 11.41
C LEU A 108 -6.55 4.97 12.07
N VAL A 109 -7.14 6.09 11.72
CA VAL A 109 -6.89 7.40 12.34
C VAL A 109 -8.22 8.00 12.76
N MET A 110 -8.27 8.57 13.98
CA MET A 110 -9.53 8.99 14.60
C MET A 110 -10.21 10.14 13.84
N GLU A 111 -9.42 11.07 13.31
CA GLU A 111 -9.92 12.25 12.59
C GLU A 111 -10.25 11.96 11.11
N GLY A 112 -10.19 10.69 10.69
CA GLY A 112 -10.44 10.26 9.31
C GLY A 112 -9.32 10.59 8.30
N TYR A 113 -8.40 11.48 8.70
CA TYR A 113 -7.12 11.73 8.05
C TYR A 113 -6.04 12.04 9.09
N ASN A 114 -4.79 11.91 8.70
CA ASN A 114 -3.63 12.35 9.48
C ASN A 114 -2.56 12.89 8.53
N TRP A 115 -1.67 13.74 9.06
CA TRP A 115 -0.42 14.07 8.41
C TRP A 115 0.70 13.40 9.22
N ASP A 116 1.51 12.60 8.55
CA ASP A 116 2.69 11.99 9.13
C ASP A 116 3.82 12.11 8.11
N HIS A 117 5.00 12.56 8.52
CA HIS A 117 6.07 12.95 7.59
C HIS A 117 5.54 13.93 6.50
N VAL A 118 5.90 13.71 5.24
CA VAL A 118 5.30 14.32 4.03
C VAL A 118 4.24 13.39 3.42
N ILE A 119 3.39 12.77 4.27
CA ILE A 119 2.39 11.77 3.88
C ILE A 119 1.00 12.21 4.34
N PHE A 120 0.03 12.13 3.43
CA PHE A 120 -1.38 12.38 3.71
C PHE A 120 -2.13 11.06 3.81
N PHE A 121 -2.86 10.87 4.90
CA PHE A 121 -3.66 9.67 5.12
C PHE A 121 -5.11 9.99 4.84
N LYS A 122 -5.80 9.24 4.00
CA LYS A 122 -7.25 9.36 3.87
C LYS A 122 -7.84 7.97 3.72
N PHE A 123 -8.97 7.75 4.38
CA PHE A 123 -9.58 6.43 4.59
C PHE A 123 -10.00 5.67 3.31
N ILE A 124 -9.71 6.11 2.09
CA ILE A 124 -10.20 5.48 0.87
C ILE A 124 -9.15 5.53 -0.24
N ILE A 125 -8.30 4.49 -0.30
CA ILE A 125 -7.85 3.90 -1.57
C ILE A 125 -8.01 2.39 -1.41
N PHE A 126 -8.98 1.83 -2.14
CA PHE A 126 -9.36 0.43 -2.08
C PHE A 126 -8.39 -0.44 -2.87
N LYS A 127 -7.75 -1.39 -2.19
CA LYS A 127 -7.70 -2.79 -2.64
C LYS A 127 -8.24 -3.60 -1.45
N ILE A 128 -9.35 -4.29 -1.67
CA ILE A 128 -10.24 -4.79 -0.61
C ILE A 128 -9.47 -5.67 0.38
N PHE A 129 -9.66 -5.39 1.67
CA PHE A 129 -9.34 -6.19 2.85
C PHE A 129 -8.99 -7.66 2.52
N TYR A 130 -7.70 -7.99 2.46
CA TYR A 130 -7.25 -9.36 2.60
C TYR A 130 -6.93 -9.59 4.07
N PHE A 131 -7.95 -9.74 4.92
CA PHE A 131 -7.89 -10.49 6.19
C PHE A 131 -9.27 -10.44 6.88
N TYR A 132 -10.19 -11.26 6.40
CA TYR A 132 -11.20 -11.86 7.26
C TYR A 132 -11.34 -13.31 6.78
N VAL A 133 -11.11 -14.27 7.68
CA VAL A 133 -11.22 -15.73 7.45
C VAL A 133 -10.01 -16.43 6.78
N ASN A 134 -8.84 -16.41 7.44
CA ASN A 134 -7.94 -17.60 7.40
C ASN A 134 -7.75 -18.24 8.79
N HIS A 135 -8.59 -17.86 9.76
CA HIS A 135 -8.77 -18.62 11.00
C HIS A 135 -10.25 -18.61 11.44
N GLN A 136 -11.03 -19.49 10.82
CA GLN A 136 -12.09 -20.29 11.44
C GLN A 136 -11.82 -21.74 11.03
#